data_AF-A0A2A5P075-F1
#
_entry.id   AF-A0A2A5P075-F1
#
_cell.length_a   1.000
_cell.length_b   1.000
_cell.length_c   1.000
_cell.angle_alpha   90.00
_cell.angle_beta   90.00
_cell.angle_gamma   90.00
#
_symmetry.space_group_name_H-M   'P 1'
#
loop_
_entity.id
_entity.type
_entity.pdbx_description
1 polymer ?
#
loop_
_entity_poly.entity_id
_entity_poly.type
_entity_poly.pdbx_seq_one_letter_code
_entity_poly.pdbx_strand_id
1 'polypeptide(L)' 'MTSEEAYIKAIDIYRKGHHDYIDALYYVSAISENMWFLTIDLNFIDFLRKHRYRVDGVVLTPDGLKKLLAAET' A
#
# COMPACT_ATOMS: atom_id res chain seq x y z
N MET A 1 1.29 7.62 12.47
CA MET A 1 0.50 8.38 11.48
C MET A 1 -0.92 8.35 12.00
N THR A 2 -1.59 9.48 12.16
CA THR A 2 -3.01 9.50 12.58
C THR A 2 -3.92 9.26 11.37
N SER A 3 -5.22 9.02 11.62
CA SER A 3 -6.22 8.84 10.55
C SER A 3 -6.34 10.07 9.65
N GLU A 4 -6.20 11.28 10.21
CA GLU A 4 -6.21 12.54 9.46
C GLU A 4 -4.98 12.67 8.57
N GLU A 5 -3.80 12.32 9.08
CA GLU A 5 -2.56 12.31 8.29
C GLU A 5 -2.62 11.27 7.16
N ALA A 6 -3.20 10.10 7.42
CA ALA A 6 -3.41 9.06 6.42
C ALA A 6 -4.33 9.57 5.30
N TYR A 7 -5.46 10.20 5.64
CA TYR A 7 -6.38 10.79 4.67
C TYR A 7 -5.68 11.84 3.78
N ILE A 8 -4.93 12.77 4.37
CA ILE A 8 -4.17 13.79 3.61
C ILE A 8 -3.16 13.12 2.67
N LYS A 9 -2.53 12.03 3.11
CA LYS A 9 -1.53 11.32 2.31
C LYS A 9 -2.15 10.53 1.15
N ALA A 10 -3.34 9.97 1.31
CA ALA A 10 -4.09 9.38 0.20
C ALA A 10 -4.38 10.42 -0.89
N ILE A 11 -4.75 11.66 -0.50
CA ILE A 11 -4.96 12.76 -1.44
C ILE A 11 -3.66 13.12 -2.17
N ASP A 12 -2.51 13.13 -1.50
CA ASP A 12 -1.21 13.38 -2.14
C ASP A 12 -0.88 12.32 -3.19
N ILE A 13 -1.08 11.03 -2.87
CA ILE A 13 -0.92 9.92 -3.82
C ILE A 13 -1.82 10.10 -5.03
N TYR A 14 -3.10 10.43 -4.80
CA TYR A 14 -4.07 10.69 -5.86
C TYR A 14 -3.62 11.82 -6.79
N ARG A 15 -3.21 12.96 -6.21
CA ARG A 15 -2.75 14.14 -6.96
C ARG A 15 -1.46 13.91 -7.74
N LYS A 16 -0.63 12.94 -7.33
CA LYS A 16 0.62 12.59 -8.03
C LYS A 16 0.42 11.70 -9.26
N GLY A 17 -0.81 11.34 -9.58
CA GLY A 17 -1.17 10.70 -10.85
C GLY A 17 -1.75 9.30 -10.72
N HIS A 18 -1.90 8.76 -9.50
CA HIS A 18 -2.66 7.53 -9.28
C HIS A 18 -4.11 7.88 -8.96
N HIS A 19 -4.93 8.07 -10.00
CA HIS A 19 -6.30 8.60 -9.88
C HIS A 19 -7.33 7.60 -9.31
N ASP A 20 -6.89 6.53 -8.64
CA ASP A 20 -7.74 5.73 -7.76
C ASP A 20 -7.47 6.13 -6.30
N TYR A 21 -8.41 6.88 -5.73
CA TYR A 21 -8.31 7.35 -4.36
C TYR A 21 -8.49 6.23 -3.34
N ILE A 22 -9.27 5.20 -3.67
CA ILE A 22 -9.59 4.13 -2.72
C ILE A 22 -8.38 3.24 -2.49
N ASP A 23 -7.62 2.92 -3.54
CA ASP A 23 -6.35 2.21 -3.43
C ASP A 23 -5.32 2.99 -2.61
N ALA A 24 -5.23 4.30 -2.86
CA ALA A 24 -4.39 5.19 -2.08
C ALA A 24 -4.79 5.19 -0.60
N LEU A 25 -6.09 5.24 -0.29
CA LEU A 25 -6.63 5.25 1.07
C LEU A 25 -6.38 3.92 1.80
N TYR A 26 -6.60 2.79 1.15
CA TYR A 26 -6.31 1.48 1.75
C TYR A 26 -4.83 1.29 2.03
N TYR A 27 -3.96 1.68 1.11
CA TYR A 27 -2.52 1.63 1.29
C TYR A 27 -2.04 2.45 2.51
N VAL A 28 -2.46 3.71 2.63
CA VAL A 28 -2.04 4.56 3.76
C VAL A 28 -2.67 4.12 5.08
N SER A 29 -3.88 3.56 5.05
CA SER A 29 -4.53 3.00 6.24
C SER A 29 -3.77 1.78 6.74
N ALA A 30 -3.34 0.88 5.86
CA ALA A 30 -2.49 -0.26 6.22
C ALA A 30 -1.17 0.19 6.87
N ILE A 31 -0.57 1.28 6.39
CA ILE A 31 0.63 1.86 7.03
C ILE A 31 0.30 2.40 8.44
N SER A 32 -0.81 3.13 8.58
CA SER A 32 -1.27 3.70 9.87
C SER A 32 -1.43 2.61 10.92
N GLU A 33 -2.11 1.54 10.55
CA GLU A 33 -2.49 0.44 11.44
C GLU A 33 -1.43 -0.66 11.54
N ASN A 34 -0.26 -0.48 10.90
CA ASN A 34 0.81 -1.48 10.84
C ASN A 34 0.32 -2.87 10.34
N MET A 35 -0.51 -2.85 9.30
CA MET A 35 -1.08 -4.03 8.65
C MET A 35 -0.51 -4.24 7.25
N TRP A 36 -0.64 -5.47 6.74
CA TRP A 36 -0.35 -5.76 5.34
C TRP A 36 -1.47 -5.26 4.42
N PHE A 37 -1.09 -4.55 3.36
CA PHE A 37 -1.95 -4.20 2.24
C PHE A 37 -1.82 -5.26 1.15
N LEU A 38 -2.81 -6.15 1.05
CA LEU A 38 -2.85 -7.17 0.01
C LEU A 38 -3.48 -6.61 -1.27
N THR A 39 -2.75 -6.63 -2.38
CA THR A 39 -3.26 -6.16 -3.68
C THR A 39 -2.73 -7.01 -4.84
N ILE A 40 -3.50 -7.06 -5.93
CA ILE A 40 -3.09 -7.62 -7.22
C ILE A 40 -2.71 -6.54 -8.24
N ASP A 41 -2.91 -5.26 -7.90
CA ASP A 41 -2.60 -4.16 -8.80
C ASP A 41 -1.10 -3.89 -8.83
N LEU A 42 -0.41 -4.51 -9.78
CA LEU A 42 1.02 -4.32 -10.00
C LEU A 42 1.36 -2.90 -10.46
N ASN A 43 0.46 -2.23 -11.19
CA ASN A 43 0.70 -0.85 -11.64
C ASN A 43 0.70 0.11 -10.46
N PHE A 44 -0.18 -0.11 -9.47
CA PHE A 44 -0.17 0.66 -8.24
C PHE A 44 1.11 0.43 -7.43
N ILE A 45 1.55 -0.83 -7.29
CA ILE A 45 2.81 -1.14 -6.61
C ILE A 45 3.99 -0.43 -7.29
N ASP A 46 4.06 -0.47 -8.62
CA ASP A 46 5.12 0.18 -9.38
C ASP A 46 5.04 1.70 -9.28
N PHE A 47 3.83 2.28 -9.26
CA PHE A 47 3.62 3.69 -8.96
C PHE A 47 4.19 4.04 -7.57
N LEU A 48 3.85 3.27 -6.54
CA LEU A 48 4.35 3.48 -5.18
C LEU A 48 5.88 3.46 -5.14
N ARG A 49 6.52 2.47 -5.76
CA ARG A 49 7.99 2.38 -5.85
C ARG A 49 8.61 3.57 -6.59
N LYS A 50 8.07 3.91 -7.76
CA LYS A 50 8.54 5.02 -8.60
C LYS A 50 8.52 6.35 -7.84
N HIS A 51 7.50 6.55 -7.01
CA HIS A 51 7.35 7.75 -6.18
C HIS A 51 7.96 7.61 -4.77
N ARG A 52 8.75 6.55 -4.52
CA ARG A 52 9.48 6.28 -3.26
C ARG A 52 8.57 6.14 -2.03
N TYR A 53 7.35 5.67 -2.22
CA TYR A 53 6.49 5.22 -1.13
C TYR A 53 6.96 3.87 -0.59
N ARG A 54 6.65 3.58 0.68
CA ARG A 54 7.09 2.36 1.37
C ARG A 54 6.29 1.16 0.86
N VAL A 55 6.95 0.22 0.19
CA VAL A 55 6.32 -1.01 -0.31
C VAL A 55 6.74 -2.20 0.55
N ASP A 56 8.02 -2.32 0.85
CA ASP A 56 8.55 -3.43 1.66
C ASP A 56 8.01 -3.38 3.08
N GLY A 57 7.58 -4.53 3.61
CA GLY A 57 6.96 -4.62 4.92
C GLY A 57 5.54 -4.04 5.02
N VAL A 58 4.94 -3.64 3.89
CA VAL A 58 3.57 -3.10 3.84
C VAL A 58 2.72 -3.80 2.79
N VAL A 59 3.22 -3.93 1.57
CA VAL A 59 2.42 -4.41 0.45
C VAL A 59 2.72 -5.87 0.17
N LEU A 60 1.67 -6.68 0.04
CA LEU A 60 1.75 -8.07 -0.38
C LEU A 60 0.99 -8.28 -1.69
N THR A 61 1.53 -9.17 -2.51
CA THR A 61 0.77 -9.83 -3.58
C THR A 61 0.28 -11.19 -3.09
N PRO A 62 -0.69 -11.84 -3.76
CA PRO A 62 -1.11 -13.19 -3.38
C PRO A 62 0.04 -14.20 -3.31
N ASP A 63 1.02 -14.11 -4.21
CA ASP A 63 2.20 -14.98 -4.16
C ASP A 63 3.15 -14.60 -3.02
N GLY A 64 3.27 -13.32 -2.68
CA GLY A 64 3.96 -12.87 -1.46
C GLY A 64 3.32 -13.44 -0.20
N LEU A 65 1.99 -13.42 -0.12
CA LEU A 65 1.23 -13.99 0.99
C LEU A 65 1.45 -15.51 1.11
N LYS A 66 1.39 -16.26 0.01
CA LYS A 66 1.67 -17.71 0.03
C LYS A 66 3.06 -18.02 0.57
N LYS A 67 4.08 -17.25 0.17
CA LYS A 67 5.47 -17.42 0.65
C LYS A 67 5.59 -17.10 2.14
N LEU A 68 4.91 -16.05 2.61
CA LEU A 68 4.90 -15.67 4.02
C LEU A 68 4.29 -16.79 4.88
N LEU A 69 3.12 -17.32 4.49
CA LEU A 69 2.48 -18.42 5.19
C LEU A 69 3.32 -19.71 5.19
N ALA A 70 3.99 -20.01 4.08
CA ALA A 70 4.88 -21.17 3.99
C ALA A 70 6.17 -21.04 4.82
N ALA A 71 6.58 -19.82 5.17
CA ALA A 71 7.74 -19.56 6.02
C ALA A 71 7.41 -19.61 7.53
N GLU A 72 6.12 -19.53 7.88
CA GLU A 72 5.61 -19.67 9.25
C GLU A 72 5.29 -21.12 9.63
N THR A 73 5.40 -22.07 8.68
CA THR A 73 5.18 -23.51 8.88
C THR A 73 6.48 -24.28 9.00
#